data_AF-A0A945I8Y4-F1
#
_entry.id   AF-A0A945I8Y4-F1
#
_cell.length_a   1.000
_cell.length_b   1.000
_cell.length_c   1.000
_cell.angle_alpha   90.00
_cell.angle_beta   90.00
_cell.angle_gamma   90.00
#
_symmetry.space_group_name_H-M   'P 1'
#
loop_
_entity.id
_entity.type
_entity.pdbx_description
1 polymer ?
#
loop_
_entity_poly.entity_id
_entity_poly.type
_entity_poly.pdbx_seq_one_letter_code
_entity_poly.pdbx_strand_id
1 'polypeptide(L)' 'MMFDREDSLIIKVSPNRVDELIADGKGMEFNFTKKKFKEWVLIPQEFEDDYEARIYEALEYAKNKNKTR' A
#
# COMPACT_ATOMS: atom_id res chain seq x y z
N MET A 1 -17.78 -0.22 -12.03
CA MET A 1 -17.44 0.29 -10.69
C MET A 1 -16.61 1.54 -10.89
N MET A 2 -17.25 2.71 -10.73
CA MET A 2 -16.52 3.98 -10.65
C MET A 2 -15.67 3.93 -9.39
N PHE A 3 -14.48 4.47 -9.52
CA PHE A 3 -13.41 4.40 -8.53
C PHE A 3 -13.55 5.68 -7.72
N ASP A 4 -13.97 5.61 -6.45
CA ASP A 4 -13.81 6.71 -5.47
C ASP A 4 -12.31 6.79 -5.09
N ARG A 5 -11.49 7.04 -6.12
CA ARG A 5 -10.01 6.95 -6.11
C ARG A 5 -9.37 8.19 -5.49
N GLU A 6 -10.16 9.21 -5.19
CA GLU A 6 -9.66 10.55 -4.87
C GLU A 6 -9.16 10.67 -3.42
N ASP A 7 -9.58 9.79 -2.51
CA ASP A 7 -9.25 9.90 -1.07
C ASP A 7 -8.48 8.70 -0.46
N SER A 8 -7.94 7.80 -1.30
CA SER A 8 -7.20 6.62 -0.82
C SER A 8 -5.67 6.82 -0.84
N LEU A 9 -4.98 6.32 0.19
CA LEU A 9 -3.52 6.34 0.25
C LEU A 9 -2.93 5.14 -0.51
N ILE A 10 -1.96 5.38 -1.39
CA ILE A 10 -1.20 4.31 -2.07
C ILE A 10 0.21 4.29 -1.49
N ILE A 11 0.62 3.13 -0.94
CA ILE A 11 1.96 2.96 -0.37
C ILE A 11 2.71 1.82 -1.05
N LYS A 12 4.05 1.89 -0.95
CA LYS A 12 4.94 0.82 -1.38
C LYS A 12 5.59 0.13 -0.19
N VAL A 13 5.35 -1.17 -0.05
CA VAL A 13 5.86 -2.02 1.04
C VAL A 13 6.34 -3.37 0.49
N SER A 14 6.82 -4.26 1.37
CA SER A 14 7.25 -5.60 0.93
C SER A 14 6.07 -6.43 0.38
N PRO A 15 6.29 -7.40 -0.53
CA PRO A 15 5.21 -8.23 -1.06
C PRO A 15 4.42 -8.97 0.02
N ASN A 16 5.12 -9.54 1.01
CA ASN A 16 4.47 -10.21 2.13
C ASN A 16 3.54 -9.25 2.89
N ARG A 17 3.98 -8.00 3.05
CA ARG A 17 3.21 -6.97 3.74
C ARG A 17 1.98 -6.53 2.96
N VAL A 18 2.06 -6.50 1.63
CA VAL A 18 0.89 -6.29 0.76
C VAL A 18 -0.13 -7.41 0.98
N ASP A 19 0.31 -8.67 0.98
CA ASP A 19 -0.57 -9.81 1.19
C ASP A 19 -1.22 -9.79 2.59
N GLU A 20 -0.49 -9.42 3.64
CA GLU A 20 -1.04 -9.23 4.99
C GLU A 20 -2.13 -8.14 5.04
N LEU A 21 -1.86 -6.97 4.48
CA LEU A 21 -2.81 -5.85 4.50
C LEU A 21 -4.10 -6.17 3.74
N ILE A 22 -4.01 -6.94 2.67
CA ILE A 22 -5.18 -7.42 1.92
C ILE A 22 -5.92 -8.49 2.72
N ALA A 23 -5.21 -9.43 3.34
CA ALA A 23 -5.82 -10.48 4.15
C ALA A 23 -6.56 -9.92 5.39
N ASP A 24 -6.03 -8.85 5.99
CA ASP A 24 -6.64 -8.15 7.12
C ASP A 24 -7.82 -7.24 6.72
N GLY A 25 -8.11 -7.12 5.42
CA GLY A 25 -9.15 -6.21 4.90
C GLY A 25 -8.79 -4.72 5.01
N LYS A 26 -7.53 -4.40 5.36
CA LYS A 26 -7.02 -3.03 5.53
C LYS A 26 -6.39 -2.45 4.27
N GLY A 27 -6.48 -3.18 3.16
CA GLY A 27 -5.84 -2.81 1.91
C GLY A 27 -6.46 -3.56 0.73
N MET A 28 -6.27 -2.98 -0.45
CA MET A 28 -6.72 -3.52 -1.72
C MET A 28 -5.55 -3.61 -2.69
N GLU A 29 -5.65 -4.56 -3.64
CA GLU A 29 -4.65 -4.70 -4.70
C GLU A 29 -4.57 -3.43 -5.54
N PHE A 30 -3.37 -2.86 -5.64
CA PHE A 30 -3.14 -1.74 -6.54
C PHE A 30 -3.07 -2.22 -7.99
N ASN A 31 -4.21 -2.18 -8.69
CA ASN A 31 -4.36 -2.60 -10.09
C ASN A 31 -4.63 -1.38 -11.00
N PHE A 32 -3.63 -0.50 -11.15
CA PHE A 32 -3.74 0.64 -12.08
C PHE A 32 -3.65 0.23 -13.56
N THR A 33 -3.09 -0.94 -13.84
CA THR A 33 -3.05 -1.56 -15.17
C THR A 33 -3.53 -3.01 -15.06
N LYS A 34 -3.62 -3.76 -16.17
CA LYS A 34 -3.84 -5.22 -16.14
C LYS A 34 -2.70 -6.01 -15.47
N LYS A 35 -1.66 -5.35 -14.93
CA LYS A 35 -0.53 -5.96 -14.23
C LYS A 35 -0.69 -5.78 -12.72
N LYS A 36 -0.50 -6.87 -11.97
CA LYS A 36 -0.44 -6.87 -10.51
C LYS A 36 0.88 -6.28 -10.02
N PHE A 37 0.79 -5.24 -9.20
CA PHE A 37 1.95 -4.61 -8.56
C PHE A 37 2.18 -5.22 -7.17
N LYS A 38 3.06 -6.23 -7.08
CA LYS A 38 3.27 -7.01 -5.85
C LYS A 38 3.77 -6.23 -4.63
N GLU A 39 4.34 -5.04 -4.82
CA GLU A 39 4.88 -4.21 -3.73
C GLU A 39 3.99 -3.01 -3.40
N TRP A 40 2.81 -2.93 -4.00
CA TRP A 40 1.94 -1.77 -3.90
C TRP A 40 0.57 -2.17 -3.38
N VAL A 41 0.09 -1.40 -2.43
CA VAL A 41 -1.21 -1.60 -1.81
C VAL A 41 -1.93 -0.27 -1.73
N LEU A 42 -3.23 -0.30 -1.97
CA LEU A 42 -4.13 0.81 -1.79
C LEU A 42 -4.78 0.68 -0.41
N ILE A 43 -4.70 1.72 0.40
CA ILE A 43 -5.34 1.82 1.71
C ILE A 43 -6.58 2.71 1.55
N PRO A 44 -7.79 2.16 1.75
CA PRO A 44 -9.03 2.94 1.66
C PRO A 44 -9.10 4.08 2.69
N GLN A 45 -9.87 5.12 2.39
CA GLN A 45 -10.09 6.27 3.27
C GLN A 45 -10.66 5.91 4.64
N GLU A 46 -11.38 4.79 4.77
CA GLU A 46 -11.88 4.32 6.07
C GLU A 46 -10.76 4.06 7.09
N PHE A 47 -9.51 3.96 6.63
CA PHE A 47 -8.30 3.81 7.46
C PHE A 47 -7.41 5.06 7.43
N GLU A 48 -7.97 6.24 7.15
CA GLU A 48 -7.22 7.52 7.10
C GLU A 48 -6.48 7.81 8.42
N ASP A 49 -7.05 7.44 9.57
CA ASP A 49 -6.40 7.56 10.88
C ASP A 49 -5.05 6.82 10.96
N ASP A 50 -4.85 5.76 10.16
CA ASP A 50 -3.60 4.98 10.10
C ASP A 50 -2.61 5.52 9.06
N TYR A 51 -2.98 6.50 8.23
CA TYR A 51 -2.18 6.91 7.07
C TYR A 51 -0.76 7.35 7.44
N GLU A 52 -0.61 8.13 8.50
CA GLU A 52 0.71 8.57 8.96
C GLU A 52 1.62 7.38 9.28
N ALA A 53 1.10 6.38 10.01
CA ALA A 53 1.84 5.16 10.31
C ALA A 53 2.23 4.41 9.03
N ARG A 54 1.33 4.31 8.05
CA ARG A 54 1.60 3.67 6.75
C ARG A 54 2.63 4.41 5.91
N ILE A 55 2.66 5.75 5.98
CA ILE A 55 3.67 6.58 5.32
C ILE A 55 5.05 6.31 5.94
N TYR A 56 5.14 6.27 7.27
CA TYR A 56 6.41 5.95 7.93
C TYR A 56 6.88 4.52 7.63
N GLU A 57 5.97 3.56 7.58
CA GLU A 57 6.27 2.17 7.20
C GLU A 57 6.84 2.10 5.77
N ALA A 58 6.21 2.79 4.82
CA ALA A 58 6.70 2.86 3.44
C ALA A 58 8.06 3.56 3.33
N LEU A 59 8.29 4.62 4.12
CA LEU A 59 9.57 5.31 4.19
C LEU A 59 10.67 4.40 4.73
N GLU A 60 10.40 3.64 5.79
CA GLU A 60 11.34 2.67 6.34
C GLU A 60 11.69 1.59 5.31
N TYR A 61 10.68 1.04 4.64
CA TYR A 61 10.89 0.08 3.57
C TYR A 61 11.78 0.64 2.45
N ALA A 62 11.55 1.88 2.01
CA ALA A 62 12.35 2.53 0.98
C ALA A 62 13.81 2.76 1.42
N LYS A 63 14.02 3.19 2.68
CA LYS A 63 15.36 3.38 3.26
C LYS A 63 16.13 2.06 3.32
N ASN A 64 15.49 0.98 3.74
CA ASN A 64 16.14 -0.32 3.86
C ASN A 64 16.43 -0.95 2.51
N LYS A 65 15.53 -0.82 1.53
CA LYS A 65 15.73 -1.32 0.17
C LYS A 65 16.94 -0.69 -0.54
N ASN A 66 17.25 0.57 -0.25
CA ASN A 66 18.42 1.26 -0.80
C ASN A 66 19.75 0.82 -0.16
N LYS A 67 19.75 0.26 1.05
CA LYS A 67 20.96 -0.30 1.67
C LYS A 67 21.36 -1.67 1.13
N THR A 68 20.41 -2.36 0.49
CA THR A 68 20.61 -3.70 -0.08
C THR A 68 20.94 -3.66 -1.58
N ARG A 69 21.19 -2.47 -2.14
CA ARG A 69 21.57 -2.26 -3.55
C ARG A 69 23.05 -1.95 -3.70
#